data_AF-A0A7X8E7Z3-F1
#
_entry.id   AF-A0A7X8E7Z3-F1
#
_cell.length_a   1.000
_cell.length_b   1.000
_cell.length_c   1.000
_cell.angle_alpha   90.00
_cell.angle_beta   90.00
_cell.angle_gamma   90.00
#
_symmetry.space_group_name_H-M   'P 1'
#
loop_
_entity.id
_entity.type
_entity.pdbx_description
1 polymer ?
#
loop_
_entity_poly.entity_id
_entity_poly.type
_entity_poly.pdbx_seq_one_letter_code
_entity_poly.pdbx_strand_id
1 'polypeptide(L)'
;DRLSELIPISHYENQYGEEIVSLFGKDLVGGDIYNPIEIKLNNKGHGEIYWSDTGQSIDLKGLGELGGYIDARDKVVVEYVQRLNILVGEIAQGVNEIHMTGKSLDWKEGDLPEEIPFFIITDPKDPSGTIKVNPALEDFRKIAVSQSGDKGDGEKAKEILNLREELLFGRYSEYEFDEGGYTYAGDELHMNIDGFYRELVLSIGLERQQARTMVENQGILITQILNRRQEVSSVSLDEEMTDMLKYQHSYIANSRVINAIDEMIENIVNRMGIVGR
;
A
#
# COMPACT_ATOMS: atom_id res chain seq x y z
N ASP A 1 14.46 12.00 -10.81
CA ASP A 1 13.26 12.59 -10.18
C ASP A 1 12.01 11.70 -10.25
N ARG A 2 11.42 11.41 -11.42
CA ARG A 2 10.19 10.57 -11.45
C ARG A 2 10.39 9.15 -10.88
N LEU A 3 11.55 8.53 -11.11
CA LEU A 3 11.81 7.18 -10.60
C LEU A 3 11.81 7.11 -9.06
N SER A 4 12.29 8.17 -8.37
CA SER A 4 12.27 8.25 -6.90
C SER A 4 10.89 8.46 -6.31
N GLU A 5 9.91 8.90 -7.10
CA GLU A 5 8.50 8.95 -6.67
C GLU A 5 7.85 7.55 -6.75
N LEU A 6 8.28 6.73 -7.72
CA LEU A 6 7.72 5.40 -7.96
C LEU A 6 8.26 4.36 -6.97
N ILE A 7 9.58 4.36 -6.74
CA ILE A 7 10.29 3.39 -5.92
C ILE A 7 11.44 4.06 -5.13
N PRO A 8 11.84 3.53 -3.96
CA PRO A 8 12.84 4.14 -3.08
C PRO A 8 14.27 3.93 -3.60
N ILE A 9 14.64 4.66 -4.64
CA ILE A 9 15.98 4.62 -5.21
C ILE A 9 16.96 5.54 -4.47
N SER A 10 18.22 5.15 -4.47
CA SER A 10 19.39 5.99 -4.18
C SER A 10 20.19 6.21 -5.45
N HIS A 11 20.88 7.34 -5.56
CA HIS A 11 21.81 7.60 -6.65
C HIS A 11 23.14 8.15 -6.15
N TYR A 12 24.22 7.85 -6.87
CA TYR A 12 25.55 8.42 -6.64
C TYR A 12 26.38 8.42 -7.92
N GLU A 13 27.26 9.40 -8.06
CA GLU A 13 28.24 9.46 -9.15
C GLU A 13 29.50 8.66 -8.74
N ASN A 14 29.96 7.78 -9.63
CA ASN A 14 31.17 7.00 -9.38
C ASN A 14 32.45 7.78 -9.76
N GLN A 15 33.62 7.21 -9.51
CA GLN A 15 34.92 7.83 -9.81
C GLN A 15 35.17 8.11 -11.31
N TYR A 16 34.35 7.55 -12.20
CA TYR A 16 34.43 7.73 -13.66
C TYR A 16 33.41 8.75 -14.18
N GLY A 17 32.63 9.38 -13.29
CA GLY A 17 31.58 10.32 -13.65
C GLY A 17 30.28 9.67 -14.14
N GLU A 18 30.11 8.37 -13.88
CA GLU A 18 28.89 7.65 -14.23
C GLU A 18 27.90 7.72 -13.08
N GLU A 19 26.64 8.02 -13.41
CA GLU A 19 25.54 8.01 -12.46
C GLU A 19 25.09 6.57 -12.20
N ILE A 20 25.11 6.16 -10.94
CA ILE A 20 24.60 4.85 -10.50
C ILE A 20 23.30 5.05 -9.74
N VAL A 21 22.25 4.37 -10.19
CA VAL A 21 20.94 4.33 -9.54
C VAL A 21 20.77 2.94 -8.94
N SER A 22 20.49 2.88 -7.64
CA SER A 22 20.34 1.64 -6.88
C SER A 22 19.02 1.61 -6.12
N LEU A 23 18.50 0.42 -5.86
CA LEU A 23 17.34 0.16 -5.01
C LEU A 23 17.81 -0.76 -3.87
N PHE A 24 17.70 -0.29 -2.62
CA PHE A 24 18.19 -0.97 -1.42
C PHE A 24 19.65 -1.48 -1.52
N GLY A 25 20.52 -0.70 -2.19
CA GLY A 25 21.94 -1.02 -2.35
C GLY A 25 22.26 -2.00 -3.48
N LYS A 26 21.28 -2.39 -4.30
CA LYS A 26 21.50 -3.13 -5.54
C LYS A 26 21.28 -2.23 -6.75
N ASP A 27 22.25 -2.21 -7.65
CA ASP A 27 22.25 -1.31 -8.81
C ASP A 27 21.16 -1.71 -9.81
N LEU A 28 20.32 -0.74 -10.17
CA LEU A 28 19.32 -0.83 -11.23
C LEU A 28 19.94 -0.42 -12.56
N VAL A 29 20.71 0.66 -12.57
CA VAL A 29 21.37 1.23 -13.75
C VAL A 29 22.71 1.82 -13.31
N GLY A 30 23.77 1.56 -14.06
CA GLY A 30 25.07 2.20 -13.87
C GLY A 30 26.01 1.90 -15.03
N GLY A 31 26.54 2.94 -15.68
CA GLY A 31 27.34 2.79 -16.90
C GLY A 31 26.60 1.98 -17.97
N ASP A 32 27.19 0.86 -18.39
CA ASP A 32 26.60 -0.09 -19.36
C ASP A 32 25.76 -1.20 -18.72
N ILE A 33 25.64 -1.23 -17.39
CA ILE A 33 24.93 -2.28 -16.65
C ILE A 33 23.50 -1.83 -16.35
N TYR A 34 22.53 -2.67 -16.69
CA TYR A 34 21.14 -2.51 -16.26
C TYR A 34 20.61 -3.83 -15.68
N ASN A 35 20.00 -3.76 -14.50
CA ASN A 35 19.36 -4.90 -13.84
C ASN A 35 17.86 -4.62 -13.74
N PRO A 36 17.04 -5.15 -14.67
CA PRO A 36 15.63 -4.83 -14.70
C PRO A 36 14.88 -5.49 -13.53
N ILE A 37 13.79 -4.84 -13.13
CA ILE A 37 12.78 -5.42 -12.24
C ILE A 37 11.80 -6.21 -13.11
N GLU A 38 11.53 -7.45 -12.74
CA GLU A 38 10.55 -8.32 -13.37
C GLU A 38 9.27 -8.36 -12.54
N ILE A 39 8.12 -8.43 -13.21
CA ILE A 39 6.82 -8.61 -12.55
C ILE A 39 6.37 -10.05 -12.75
N LYS A 40 6.07 -10.75 -11.66
CA LYS A 40 5.50 -12.10 -11.67
C LYS A 40 4.14 -12.07 -11.00
N LEU A 41 3.18 -12.81 -11.56
CA LEU A 41 1.88 -12.98 -10.94
C LEU A 41 1.95 -14.06 -9.87
N ASN A 42 1.45 -13.78 -8.68
CA ASN A 42 1.26 -14.80 -7.66
C ASN A 42 -0.03 -15.61 -7.92
N ASN A 43 -0.32 -16.59 -7.05
CA ASN A 43 -1.48 -17.46 -7.19
C ASN A 43 -2.84 -16.73 -7.14
N LYS A 44 -2.87 -15.48 -6.65
CA LYS A 44 -4.06 -14.62 -6.63
C LYS A 44 -4.16 -13.72 -7.87
N GLY A 45 -3.23 -13.84 -8.83
CA GLY A 45 -3.13 -12.96 -9.99
C GLY A 45 -2.60 -11.57 -9.66
N HIS A 46 -2.04 -11.36 -8.47
CA HIS A 46 -1.44 -10.09 -8.09
C HIS A 46 -0.01 -10.00 -8.62
N GLY A 47 0.35 -8.84 -9.19
CA GLY A 47 1.73 -8.56 -9.61
C GLY A 47 2.64 -8.34 -8.40
N GLU A 48 3.70 -9.13 -8.33
CA GLU A 48 4.81 -9.00 -7.40
C GLU A 48 6.09 -8.70 -8.16
N ILE A 49 7.00 -7.95 -7.54
CA ILE A 49 8.23 -7.49 -8.17
C ILE A 49 9.43 -8.30 -7.71
N TYR A 50 10.29 -8.63 -8.67
CA TYR A 50 11.45 -9.49 -8.48
C TYR A 50 12.67 -8.90 -9.19
N TRP A 51 13.84 -9.20 -8.66
CA TRP A 51 15.09 -8.99 -9.37
C TRP A 51 15.18 -9.98 -10.55
N SER A 52 15.35 -9.49 -11.78
CA SER A 52 15.37 -10.35 -12.98
C SER A 52 16.55 -11.33 -13.04
N ASP A 53 17.69 -10.95 -12.47
CA ASP A 53 18.93 -11.71 -12.45
C ASP A 53 18.93 -12.84 -11.40
N THR A 54 18.45 -12.55 -10.18
CA THR A 54 18.46 -13.51 -9.06
C THR A 54 17.12 -14.19 -8.82
N GLY A 55 16.04 -13.64 -9.34
CA GLY A 55 14.67 -14.07 -9.03
C GLY A 55 14.25 -13.81 -7.58
N GLN A 56 14.98 -12.98 -6.83
CA GLN A 56 14.63 -12.62 -5.45
C GLN A 56 13.50 -11.59 -5.42
N SER A 57 12.55 -11.76 -4.50
CA SER A 57 11.44 -10.82 -4.30
C SER A 57 11.94 -9.47 -3.78
N ILE A 58 11.29 -8.39 -4.22
CA ILE A 58 11.58 -7.03 -3.77
C ILE A 58 10.45 -6.56 -2.84
N ASP A 59 10.79 -6.25 -1.60
CA ASP A 59 9.88 -5.57 -0.66
C ASP A 59 10.21 -4.07 -0.61
N LEU A 60 9.26 -3.26 -1.09
CA LEU A 60 9.40 -1.79 -1.10
C LEU A 60 9.15 -1.16 0.27
N LYS A 61 8.72 -1.93 1.29
CA LYS A 61 8.47 -1.47 2.66
C LYS A 61 7.49 -0.29 2.73
N GLY A 62 6.48 -0.29 1.85
CA GLY A 62 5.50 0.80 1.74
C GLY A 62 6.06 2.13 1.20
N LEU A 63 7.27 2.13 0.63
CA LEU A 63 7.90 3.34 0.08
C LEU A 63 7.63 3.50 -1.42
N GLY A 64 7.52 4.75 -1.85
CA GLY A 64 7.18 5.10 -3.23
C GLY A 64 5.73 4.78 -3.58
N GLU A 65 5.29 5.27 -4.74
CA GLU A 65 3.93 5.06 -5.24
C GLU A 65 3.63 3.56 -5.41
N LEU A 66 4.57 2.78 -5.95
CA LEU A 66 4.39 1.34 -6.15
C LEU A 66 4.31 0.57 -4.83
N GLY A 67 5.15 0.93 -3.84
CA GLY A 67 5.09 0.31 -2.52
C GLY A 67 3.77 0.61 -1.81
N GLY A 68 3.25 1.83 -1.96
CA GLY A 68 1.93 2.20 -1.47
C GLY A 68 0.80 1.37 -2.07
N TYR A 69 0.80 1.14 -3.40
CA TYR A 69 -0.21 0.29 -4.04
C TYR A 69 -0.12 -1.17 -3.60
N ILE A 70 1.10 -1.72 -3.46
CA ILE A 70 1.32 -3.10 -3.00
C ILE A 70 0.82 -3.25 -1.56
N ASP A 71 1.18 -2.35 -0.65
CA ASP A 71 0.73 -2.39 0.74
C ASP A 71 -0.79 -2.21 0.86
N ALA A 72 -1.39 -1.29 0.08
CA ALA A 72 -2.83 -1.12 0.06
C ALA A 72 -3.55 -2.40 -0.40
N ARG A 73 -3.05 -3.05 -1.46
CA ARG A 73 -3.63 -4.29 -2.00
C ARG A 73 -3.46 -5.48 -1.05
N ASP A 74 -2.25 -5.68 -0.52
CA ASP A 74 -1.88 -6.93 0.15
C ASP A 74 -2.07 -6.90 1.67
N LYS A 75 -2.14 -5.70 2.27
CA LYS A 75 -2.35 -5.53 3.72
C LYS A 75 -3.71 -4.91 3.99
N VAL A 76 -3.91 -3.67 3.52
CA VAL A 76 -5.08 -2.87 3.88
C VAL A 76 -6.38 -3.52 3.40
N VAL A 77 -6.50 -3.77 2.10
CA VAL A 77 -7.70 -4.39 1.51
C VAL A 77 -7.92 -5.80 2.09
N VAL A 78 -6.86 -6.58 2.25
CA VAL A 78 -6.95 -7.95 2.81
C VAL A 78 -7.53 -7.92 4.22
N GLU A 79 -7.04 -7.05 5.10
CA GLU A 79 -7.57 -6.91 6.46
C GLU A 79 -9.06 -6.54 6.48
N TYR A 80 -9.49 -5.55 5.69
CA TYR A 80 -10.89 -5.15 5.67
C TYR A 80 -11.82 -6.24 5.10
N VAL A 81 -11.37 -6.98 4.10
CA VAL A 81 -12.09 -8.16 3.58
C VAL A 81 -12.19 -9.26 4.64
N GLN A 82 -11.10 -9.53 5.37
CA GLN A 82 -11.08 -10.52 6.44
C GLN A 82 -12.04 -10.13 7.58
N ARG A 83 -12.04 -8.87 8.01
CA ARG A 83 -13.00 -8.37 9.00
C ARG A 83 -14.46 -8.51 8.50
N LEU A 84 -14.73 -8.20 7.23
CA LEU A 84 -16.07 -8.39 6.66
C LEU A 84 -16.48 -9.87 6.62
N ASN A 85 -15.53 -10.76 6.29
CA ASN A 85 -15.74 -12.20 6.32
C ASN A 85 -16.08 -12.72 7.71
N ILE A 86 -15.37 -12.25 8.75
CA ILE A 86 -15.69 -12.55 10.14
C ILE A 86 -17.11 -12.10 10.47
N LEU A 87 -17.47 -10.85 10.16
CA LEU A 87 -18.82 -10.31 10.41
C LEU A 87 -19.91 -11.18 9.79
N VAL A 88 -19.77 -11.53 8.51
CA VAL A 88 -20.77 -12.34 7.80
C VAL A 88 -20.79 -13.78 8.31
N GLY A 89 -19.61 -14.35 8.59
CA GLY A 89 -19.46 -15.72 9.10
C GLY A 89 -20.17 -15.92 10.43
N GLU A 90 -19.88 -15.08 11.42
CA GLU A 90 -20.47 -15.18 12.76
C GLU A 90 -21.98 -14.93 12.75
N ILE A 91 -22.47 -13.98 11.93
CA ILE A 91 -23.92 -13.75 11.77
C ILE A 91 -24.58 -15.00 11.17
N ALA A 92 -24.01 -15.55 10.10
CA ALA A 92 -24.55 -16.73 9.46
C ALA A 92 -24.57 -17.93 10.42
N GLN A 93 -23.48 -18.12 11.17
CA GLN A 93 -23.37 -19.17 12.17
C GLN A 93 -24.40 -18.99 13.29
N GLY A 94 -24.48 -17.82 13.93
CA GLY A 94 -25.45 -17.58 15.00
C GLY A 94 -26.90 -17.79 14.56
N VAL A 95 -27.26 -17.33 13.34
CA VAL A 95 -28.59 -17.57 12.77
C VAL A 95 -28.82 -19.07 12.52
N ASN A 96 -27.83 -19.76 11.97
CA ASN A 96 -27.91 -21.20 11.70
C ASN A 96 -28.09 -22.01 12.98
N GLU A 97 -27.30 -21.73 14.00
CA GLU A 97 -27.37 -22.42 15.30
C GLU A 97 -28.76 -22.30 15.91
N ILE A 98 -29.37 -21.10 15.89
CA ILE A 98 -30.72 -20.92 16.40
C ILE A 98 -31.75 -21.60 15.48
N HIS A 99 -31.68 -21.38 14.17
CA HIS A 99 -32.63 -21.92 13.20
C HIS A 99 -32.69 -23.45 13.25
N MET A 100 -31.54 -24.13 13.35
CA MET A 100 -31.48 -25.60 13.42
C MET A 100 -32.05 -26.19 14.72
N THR A 101 -32.25 -25.37 15.76
CA THR A 101 -32.95 -25.80 17.00
C THR A 101 -34.46 -25.55 16.94
N GLY A 102 -34.93 -24.84 15.92
CA GLY A 102 -36.34 -24.53 15.74
C GLY A 102 -37.12 -25.70 15.14
N LYS A 103 -38.44 -25.54 15.16
CA LYS A 103 -39.40 -26.42 14.50
C LYS A 103 -40.06 -25.67 13.35
N SER A 104 -40.12 -26.33 12.20
CA SER A 104 -40.75 -25.81 11.00
C SER A 104 -42.27 -26.01 11.03
N LEU A 105 -42.99 -25.49 10.04
CA LEU A 105 -44.45 -25.62 9.96
C LEU A 105 -44.91 -27.06 9.68
N ASP A 106 -44.02 -27.88 9.12
CA ASP A 106 -44.28 -29.29 8.81
C ASP A 106 -43.85 -30.24 9.91
N TRP A 107 -43.11 -29.76 10.91
CA TRP A 107 -42.65 -30.54 12.05
C TRP A 107 -43.83 -31.11 12.85
N LYS A 108 -43.74 -32.39 13.21
CA LYS A 108 -44.67 -33.09 14.08
C LYS A 108 -43.95 -33.68 15.27
N GLU A 109 -44.70 -33.88 16.35
CA GLU A 109 -44.18 -34.52 17.55
C GLU A 109 -43.67 -35.94 17.22
N GLY A 110 -42.37 -36.15 17.49
CA GLY A 110 -41.65 -37.38 17.14
C GLY A 110 -40.74 -37.26 15.91
N ASP A 111 -40.84 -36.19 15.12
CA ASP A 111 -39.92 -35.91 14.02
C ASP A 111 -38.54 -35.49 14.57
N LEU A 112 -37.49 -35.94 13.88
CA LEU A 112 -36.13 -35.47 14.13
C LEU A 112 -36.04 -33.96 13.83
N PRO A 113 -35.14 -33.22 14.49
CA PRO A 113 -34.87 -31.83 14.15
C PRO A 113 -34.49 -31.72 12.66
N GLU A 114 -35.08 -30.75 11.96
CA GLU A 114 -34.64 -30.39 10.61
C GLU A 114 -33.32 -29.64 10.78
N GLU A 115 -32.19 -30.36 10.76
CA GLU A 115 -30.80 -29.83 10.82
C GLU A 115 -30.42 -29.06 9.54
N ILE A 116 -31.34 -28.22 9.05
CA ILE A 116 -31.18 -27.42 7.84
C ILE A 116 -30.69 -26.04 8.29
N PRO A 117 -29.42 -25.67 8.02
CA PRO A 117 -28.95 -24.32 8.29
C PRO A 117 -29.68 -23.32 7.41
N PHE A 118 -29.92 -22.11 7.92
CA PHE A 118 -30.57 -21.03 7.17
C PHE A 118 -29.67 -20.48 6.05
N PHE A 119 -28.40 -20.27 6.36
CA PHE A 119 -27.36 -19.82 5.46
C PHE A 119 -26.35 -20.94 5.18
N ILE A 120 -25.84 -20.98 3.95
CA ILE A 120 -24.72 -21.82 3.53
C ILE A 120 -23.59 -20.89 3.11
N ILE A 121 -22.38 -21.18 3.59
CA ILE A 121 -21.13 -20.56 3.13
C ILE A 121 -20.38 -21.61 2.33
N THR A 122 -20.14 -21.37 1.04
CA THR A 122 -19.47 -22.37 0.18
C THR A 122 -17.96 -22.30 0.23
N ASP A 123 -17.40 -21.16 0.64
CA ASP A 123 -15.98 -21.00 0.93
C ASP A 123 -15.79 -20.38 2.32
N PRO A 124 -15.29 -21.14 3.32
CA PRO A 124 -15.07 -20.62 4.66
C PRO A 124 -14.01 -19.51 4.73
N LYS A 125 -13.22 -19.32 3.66
CA LYS A 125 -12.25 -18.23 3.53
C LYS A 125 -12.84 -16.96 2.92
N ASP A 126 -14.02 -17.08 2.29
CA ASP A 126 -14.79 -15.96 1.74
C ASP A 126 -16.28 -16.04 2.13
N PRO A 127 -16.64 -16.03 3.44
CA PRO A 127 -18.02 -15.94 3.88
C PRO A 127 -18.81 -14.80 3.24
N SER A 128 -18.22 -13.61 3.13
CA SER A 128 -18.93 -12.44 2.60
C SER A 128 -19.25 -12.54 1.11
N GLY A 129 -18.37 -13.14 0.31
CA GLY A 129 -18.59 -13.39 -1.11
C GLY A 129 -19.42 -14.64 -1.40
N THR A 130 -19.51 -15.58 -0.46
CA THR A 130 -20.10 -16.92 -0.72
C THR A 130 -21.31 -17.29 0.11
N ILE A 131 -21.75 -16.43 1.04
CA ILE A 131 -22.99 -16.62 1.79
C ILE A 131 -24.21 -16.70 0.86
N LYS A 132 -25.06 -17.70 1.09
CA LYS A 132 -26.33 -17.91 0.39
C LYS A 132 -27.40 -18.39 1.36
N VAL A 133 -28.66 -18.07 1.11
CA VAL A 133 -29.77 -18.77 1.78
C VAL A 133 -29.78 -20.21 1.29
N ASN A 134 -30.00 -21.15 2.21
CA ASN A 134 -30.04 -22.57 1.90
C ASN A 134 -31.18 -22.86 0.89
N PRO A 135 -30.90 -23.42 -0.30
CA PRO A 135 -31.93 -23.74 -1.28
C PRO A 135 -33.01 -24.71 -0.76
N ALA A 136 -32.70 -25.51 0.26
CA ALA A 136 -33.70 -26.36 0.90
C ALA A 136 -34.86 -25.57 1.53
N LEU A 137 -34.65 -24.28 1.82
CA LEU A 137 -35.63 -23.35 2.40
C LEU A 137 -36.37 -22.51 1.34
N GLU A 138 -36.27 -22.85 0.05
CA GLU A 138 -37.18 -22.31 -0.97
C GLU A 138 -38.64 -22.58 -0.63
N ASP A 139 -38.91 -23.71 0.04
CA ASP A 139 -40.19 -23.95 0.70
C ASP A 139 -40.20 -23.30 2.08
N PHE A 140 -40.90 -22.17 2.20
CA PHE A 140 -41.01 -21.41 3.45
C PHE A 140 -41.61 -22.19 4.61
N ARG A 141 -42.28 -23.32 4.36
CA ARG A 141 -42.79 -24.19 5.43
C ARG A 141 -41.67 -24.84 6.24
N LYS A 142 -40.47 -24.95 5.68
CA LYS A 142 -39.27 -25.51 6.32
C LYS A 142 -38.48 -24.51 7.15
N ILE A 143 -38.91 -23.23 7.18
CA ILE A 143 -38.30 -22.24 8.04
C ILE A 143 -38.66 -22.55 9.50
N ALA A 144 -37.64 -22.90 10.28
CA ALA A 144 -37.75 -23.44 11.62
C ALA A 144 -37.64 -22.33 12.67
N VAL A 145 -38.75 -21.61 12.88
CA VAL A 145 -38.79 -20.42 13.77
C VAL A 145 -39.64 -20.59 15.04
N SER A 146 -40.25 -21.75 15.23
CA SER A 146 -41.03 -22.07 16.43
C SER A 146 -40.21 -22.90 17.43
N GLN A 147 -40.42 -22.69 18.72
CA GLN A 147 -39.89 -23.54 19.79
C GLN A 147 -40.84 -24.69 20.13
N SER A 148 -42.16 -24.45 20.13
CA SER A 148 -43.17 -25.45 20.48
C SER A 148 -43.58 -26.34 19.29
N GLY A 149 -43.56 -25.80 18.07
CA GLY A 149 -44.15 -26.37 16.85
C GLY A 149 -45.53 -25.79 16.54
N ASP A 150 -46.08 -24.93 17.40
CA ASP A 150 -47.41 -24.37 17.23
C ASP A 150 -47.43 -23.24 16.19
N LYS A 151 -48.52 -23.16 15.45
CA LYS A 151 -48.73 -22.07 14.49
C LYS A 151 -48.81 -20.73 15.23
N GLY A 152 -47.94 -19.80 14.84
CA GLY A 152 -47.86 -18.47 15.43
C GLY A 152 -46.84 -18.34 16.56
N ASP A 153 -46.18 -19.42 16.96
CA ASP A 153 -45.00 -19.34 17.81
C ASP A 153 -43.78 -18.90 16.98
N GLY A 154 -43.20 -17.76 17.37
CA GLY A 154 -42.03 -17.16 16.74
C GLY A 154 -40.87 -16.97 17.71
N GLU A 155 -40.77 -17.79 18.77
CA GLU A 155 -39.75 -17.61 19.80
C GLU A 155 -38.32 -17.66 19.24
N LYS A 156 -38.03 -18.58 18.30
CA LYS A 156 -36.70 -18.63 17.65
C LYS A 156 -36.44 -17.41 16.78
N ALA A 157 -37.47 -16.84 16.14
CA ALA A 157 -37.31 -15.59 15.42
C ALA A 157 -36.95 -14.42 16.36
N LYS A 158 -37.45 -14.42 17.61
CA LYS A 158 -37.01 -13.45 18.63
C LYS A 158 -35.59 -13.72 19.11
N GLU A 159 -35.20 -14.97 19.28
CA GLU A 159 -33.80 -15.33 19.60
C GLU A 159 -32.85 -14.85 18.50
N ILE A 160 -33.19 -15.05 17.23
CA ILE A 160 -32.43 -14.52 16.08
C ILE A 160 -32.36 -12.99 16.14
N LEU A 161 -33.45 -12.31 16.49
CA LEU A 161 -33.44 -10.85 16.67
C LEU A 161 -32.49 -10.44 17.80
N ASN A 162 -32.44 -11.20 18.90
CA ASN A 162 -31.60 -10.91 20.05
C ASN A 162 -30.10 -11.13 19.79
N LEU A 163 -29.70 -11.88 18.74
CA LEU A 163 -28.30 -11.97 18.30
C LEU A 163 -27.64 -10.60 18.08
N ARG A 164 -28.44 -9.58 17.75
CA ARG A 164 -27.95 -8.20 17.61
C ARG A 164 -27.36 -7.63 18.89
N GLU A 165 -27.87 -8.06 20.03
CA GLU A 165 -27.44 -7.61 21.36
C GLU A 165 -26.37 -8.53 21.97
N GLU A 166 -26.25 -9.76 21.49
CA GLU A 166 -25.26 -10.73 21.94
C GLU A 166 -23.83 -10.33 21.56
N LEU A 167 -22.88 -10.69 22.42
CA LEU A 167 -21.46 -10.47 22.19
C LEU A 167 -20.92 -11.62 21.35
N LEU A 168 -20.85 -11.41 20.04
CA LEU A 168 -20.42 -12.42 19.06
C LEU A 168 -18.97 -12.21 18.59
N PHE A 169 -18.37 -11.05 18.88
CA PHE A 169 -17.07 -10.68 18.31
C PHE A 169 -16.06 -10.24 19.36
N GLY A 170 -14.79 -10.59 19.13
CA GLY A 170 -13.65 -9.98 19.81
C GLY A 170 -12.79 -9.12 18.88
N ARG A 171 -11.56 -8.80 19.29
CA ARG A 171 -10.66 -7.93 18.52
C ARG A 171 -10.17 -8.66 17.27
N TYR A 172 -10.14 -7.96 16.14
CA TYR A 172 -9.66 -8.54 14.88
C TYR A 172 -8.28 -9.20 14.99
N SER A 173 -7.34 -8.61 15.74
CA SER A 173 -5.97 -9.14 15.91
C SER A 173 -5.89 -10.50 16.63
N GLU A 174 -6.99 -10.95 17.23
CA GLU A 174 -7.09 -12.19 17.99
C GLU A 174 -7.82 -13.29 17.20
N TYR A 175 -8.17 -13.03 15.94
CA TYR A 175 -8.68 -14.06 15.03
C TYR A 175 -7.52 -14.78 14.34
N GLU A 176 -7.61 -16.11 14.32
CA GLU A 176 -6.75 -16.97 13.54
C GLU A 176 -7.45 -17.37 12.24
N PHE A 177 -6.65 -17.69 11.23
CA PHE A 177 -7.13 -18.04 9.90
C PHE A 177 -6.48 -19.35 9.44
N ASP A 178 -7.30 -20.36 9.19
CA ASP A 178 -6.86 -21.68 8.77
C ASP A 178 -7.67 -22.21 7.57
N GLU A 179 -7.65 -23.53 7.34
CA GLU A 179 -8.47 -24.15 6.29
C GLU A 179 -9.96 -24.18 6.62
N GLY A 180 -10.31 -24.20 7.92
CA GLY A 180 -11.68 -24.22 8.43
C GLY A 180 -12.36 -22.86 8.45
N GLY A 181 -11.59 -21.76 8.35
CA GLY A 181 -12.10 -20.41 8.22
C GLY A 181 -11.48 -19.45 9.23
N TYR A 182 -12.32 -18.61 9.83
CA TYR A 182 -11.92 -17.65 10.86
C TYR A 182 -12.31 -18.21 12.23
N THR A 183 -11.40 -18.18 13.19
CA THR A 183 -11.69 -18.62 14.56
C THR A 183 -11.13 -17.62 15.55
N TYR A 184 -11.93 -17.27 16.56
CA TYR A 184 -11.47 -16.39 17.62
C TYR A 184 -10.60 -17.16 18.63
N ALA A 185 -9.37 -16.70 18.82
CA ALA A 185 -8.41 -17.28 19.76
C ALA A 185 -8.27 -16.49 21.08
N GLY A 186 -9.06 -15.42 21.25
CA GLY A 186 -9.06 -14.61 22.47
C GLY A 186 -9.89 -15.23 23.60
N ASP A 187 -9.69 -14.70 24.82
CA ASP A 187 -10.33 -15.23 26.03
C ASP A 187 -11.84 -14.90 26.11
N GLU A 188 -12.25 -13.71 25.66
CA GLU A 188 -13.64 -13.23 25.79
C GLU A 188 -14.09 -12.39 24.58
N LEU A 189 -15.34 -12.62 24.15
CA LEU A 189 -16.05 -11.80 23.16
C LEU A 189 -16.62 -10.56 23.87
N HIS A 190 -16.53 -9.41 23.22
CA HIS A 190 -16.85 -8.12 23.84
C HIS A 190 -17.52 -7.11 22.89
N MET A 191 -17.86 -7.54 21.67
CA MET A 191 -18.57 -6.72 20.70
C MET A 191 -19.78 -7.47 20.16
N ASN A 192 -20.89 -6.75 20.01
CA ASN A 192 -22.04 -7.20 19.26
C ASN A 192 -21.92 -6.83 17.77
N ILE A 193 -22.90 -7.24 16.97
CA ILE A 193 -22.93 -7.02 15.50
C ILE A 193 -22.73 -5.52 15.16
N ASP A 194 -23.49 -4.65 15.82
CA ASP A 194 -23.42 -3.20 15.58
C ASP A 194 -22.09 -2.58 16.04
N GLY A 195 -21.49 -3.13 17.09
CA GLY A 195 -20.18 -2.73 17.61
C GLY A 195 -19.08 -3.05 16.61
N PHE A 196 -19.02 -4.31 16.15
CA PHE A 196 -18.01 -4.77 15.21
C PHE A 196 -18.11 -4.07 13.85
N TYR A 197 -19.31 -3.93 13.30
CA TYR A 197 -19.50 -3.21 12.03
C TYR A 197 -19.12 -1.73 12.14
N ARG A 198 -19.40 -1.09 13.28
CA ARG A 198 -18.99 0.29 13.52
C ARG A 198 -17.48 0.42 13.64
N GLU A 199 -16.80 -0.49 14.34
CA GLU A 199 -15.35 -0.51 14.39
C GLU A 199 -14.75 -0.64 12.99
N LEU A 200 -15.27 -1.56 12.16
CA LEU A 200 -14.85 -1.73 10.78
C LEU A 200 -14.91 -0.42 9.97
N VAL A 201 -16.03 0.28 10.02
CA VAL A 201 -16.24 1.55 9.30
C VAL A 201 -15.41 2.69 9.90
N LEU A 202 -15.22 2.72 11.21
CA LEU A 202 -14.40 3.72 11.87
C LEU A 202 -12.91 3.53 11.54
N SER A 203 -12.41 2.30 11.57
CA SER A 203 -11.00 2.00 11.27
C SER A 203 -10.61 2.43 9.87
N ILE A 204 -11.41 2.12 8.84
CA ILE A 204 -11.12 2.57 7.46
C ILE A 204 -11.18 4.10 7.34
N GLY A 205 -12.09 4.74 8.09
CA GLY A 205 -12.20 6.20 8.15
C GLY A 205 -10.96 6.85 8.76
N LEU A 206 -10.47 6.30 9.88
CA LEU A 206 -9.28 6.76 10.59
C LEU A 206 -8.00 6.53 9.76
N GLU A 207 -7.85 5.35 9.16
CA GLU A 207 -6.70 5.03 8.32
C GLU A 207 -6.61 5.93 7.09
N ARG A 208 -7.76 6.18 6.43
CA ARG A 208 -7.84 7.16 5.34
C ARG A 208 -7.47 8.56 5.80
N GLN A 209 -7.93 8.98 6.98
CA GLN A 209 -7.60 10.30 7.52
C GLN A 209 -6.10 10.42 7.81
N GLN A 210 -5.51 9.40 8.44
CA GLN A 210 -4.08 9.33 8.71
C GLN A 210 -3.26 9.38 7.41
N ALA A 211 -3.64 8.61 6.38
CA ALA A 211 -2.99 8.62 5.09
C ALA A 211 -3.06 10.01 4.41
N ARG A 212 -4.21 10.69 4.47
CA ARG A 212 -4.35 12.05 3.93
C ARG A 212 -3.44 13.05 4.64
N THR A 213 -3.41 13.03 5.98
CA THR A 213 -2.53 13.89 6.77
C THR A 213 -1.05 13.60 6.46
N MET A 214 -0.69 12.34 6.25
CA MET A 214 0.68 11.96 5.86
C MET A 214 1.07 12.53 4.50
N VAL A 215 0.18 12.43 3.50
CA VAL A 215 0.40 13.02 2.16
C VAL A 215 0.56 14.54 2.23
N GLU A 216 -0.28 15.22 3.01
CA GLU A 216 -0.20 16.67 3.22
C GLU A 216 1.14 17.08 3.84
N ASN A 217 1.53 16.42 4.93
CA ASN A 217 2.81 16.67 5.60
C ASN A 217 4.00 16.43 4.67
N GLN A 218 3.98 15.32 3.92
CA GLN A 218 5.04 14.99 2.97
C GLN A 218 5.14 16.02 1.83
N GLY A 219 4.00 16.51 1.34
CA GLY A 219 3.95 17.58 0.33
C GLY A 219 4.58 18.89 0.81
N ILE A 220 4.35 19.26 2.08
CA ILE A 220 4.98 20.42 2.70
C ILE A 220 6.50 20.23 2.77
N LEU A 221 6.98 19.07 3.21
CA LEU A 221 8.42 18.77 3.30
C LEU A 221 9.10 18.79 1.93
N ILE A 222 8.48 18.20 0.90
CA ILE A 222 8.98 18.24 -0.47
C ILE A 222 9.10 19.69 -0.95
N THR A 223 8.07 20.50 -0.73
CA THR A 223 8.09 21.93 -1.11
C THR A 223 9.22 22.69 -0.41
N GLN A 224 9.45 22.44 0.88
CA GLN A 224 10.54 23.06 1.63
C GLN A 224 11.92 22.65 1.09
N ILE A 225 12.11 21.37 0.76
CA ILE A 225 13.36 20.85 0.18
C ILE A 225 13.59 21.45 -1.21
N LEU A 226 12.55 21.52 -2.04
CA LEU A 226 12.64 22.12 -3.37
C LEU A 226 13.01 23.61 -3.31
N ASN A 227 12.41 24.36 -2.39
CA ASN A 227 12.75 25.77 -2.16
C ASN A 227 14.22 25.92 -1.74
N ARG A 228 14.71 25.11 -0.79
CA ARG A 228 16.13 25.12 -0.38
C ARG A 228 17.07 24.71 -1.52
N ARG A 229 16.68 23.70 -2.31
CA ARG A 229 17.45 23.29 -3.49
C ARG A 229 17.54 24.43 -4.48
N GLN A 230 16.45 25.17 -4.69
CA GLN A 230 16.44 26.36 -5.54
C GLN A 230 17.27 27.49 -4.93
N GLU A 231 17.29 27.70 -3.62
CA GLU A 231 18.16 28.70 -2.98
C GLU A 231 19.64 28.40 -3.22
N VAL A 232 20.06 27.13 -3.16
CA VAL A 232 21.45 26.72 -3.36
C VAL A 232 21.83 26.61 -4.84
N SER A 233 20.92 26.12 -5.67
CA SER A 233 21.12 25.91 -7.11
C SER A 233 20.76 27.13 -7.97
N SER A 234 20.18 28.18 -7.38
CA SER A 234 19.96 29.43 -8.11
C SER A 234 21.31 30.09 -8.31
N VAL A 235 21.82 29.99 -9.52
CA VAL A 235 22.91 30.83 -10.00
C VAL A 235 22.42 32.27 -9.93
N SER A 236 23.06 33.09 -9.10
CA SER A 236 22.78 34.52 -9.09
C SER A 236 23.32 35.10 -10.40
N LEU A 237 22.43 35.65 -11.24
CA LEU A 237 22.81 36.33 -12.48
C LEU A 237 23.86 37.43 -12.23
N ASP A 238 23.85 38.04 -11.04
CA ASP A 238 24.84 39.04 -10.65
C ASP A 238 26.21 38.42 -10.37
N GLU A 239 26.26 37.20 -9.84
CA GLU A 239 27.49 36.45 -9.60
C GLU A 239 28.05 35.89 -10.90
N GLU A 240 27.20 35.36 -11.78
CA GLU A 240 27.57 34.93 -13.14
C GLU A 240 28.03 36.12 -14.00
N MET A 241 27.39 37.29 -13.87
CA MET A 241 27.83 38.53 -14.52
C MET A 241 29.13 39.05 -13.94
N THR A 242 29.34 38.95 -12.63
CA THR A 242 30.61 39.32 -11.97
C THR A 242 31.74 38.41 -12.43
N ASP A 243 31.51 37.11 -12.53
CA ASP A 243 32.48 36.16 -13.05
C ASP A 243 32.74 36.39 -14.55
N MET A 244 31.71 36.68 -15.34
CA MET A 244 31.86 37.04 -16.76
C MET A 244 32.70 38.32 -16.92
N LEU A 245 32.44 39.36 -16.14
CA LEU A 245 33.24 40.59 -16.12
C LEU A 245 34.68 40.32 -15.67
N LYS A 246 34.88 39.48 -14.65
CA LYS A 246 36.21 39.07 -14.18
C LYS A 246 36.98 38.33 -15.27
N TYR A 247 36.38 37.34 -15.93
CA TYR A 247 37.00 36.63 -17.05
C TYR A 247 37.28 37.56 -18.24
N GLN A 248 36.39 38.49 -18.55
CA GLN A 248 36.59 39.51 -19.58
C GLN A 248 37.78 40.41 -19.24
N HIS A 249 37.88 40.90 -18.00
CA HIS A 249 39.00 41.72 -17.54
C HIS A 249 40.33 40.94 -17.55
N SER A 250 40.33 39.69 -17.08
CA SER A 250 41.50 38.81 -17.15
C SER A 250 41.94 38.55 -18.59
N TYR A 251 41.00 38.35 -19.52
CA TYR A 251 41.30 38.17 -20.95
C TYR A 251 41.92 39.44 -21.56
N ILE A 252 41.37 40.62 -21.26
CA ILE A 252 41.92 41.91 -21.71
C ILE A 252 43.31 42.15 -21.13
N ALA A 253 43.51 41.86 -19.83
CA ALA A 253 44.81 41.99 -19.18
C ALA A 253 45.85 41.06 -19.81
N ASN A 254 45.50 39.79 -20.03
CA ASN A 254 46.38 38.82 -20.70
C ASN A 254 46.70 39.24 -22.14
N SER A 255 45.72 39.78 -22.88
CA SER A 255 45.95 40.30 -24.23
C SER A 255 46.94 41.47 -24.23
N ARG A 256 46.91 42.35 -23.22
CA ARG A 256 47.91 43.43 -23.07
C ARG A 256 49.29 42.88 -22.72
N VAL A 257 49.38 41.84 -21.90
CA VAL A 257 50.65 41.17 -21.59
C VAL A 257 51.22 40.52 -22.85
N ILE A 258 50.38 39.85 -23.64
CA ILE A 258 50.79 39.28 -24.94
C ILE A 258 51.27 40.38 -25.87
N ASN A 259 50.53 41.49 -26.02
CA ASN A 259 50.96 42.61 -26.84
C ASN A 259 52.28 43.23 -26.36
N ALA A 260 52.48 43.35 -25.05
CA ALA A 260 53.75 43.83 -24.49
C ALA A 260 54.89 42.84 -24.75
N ILE A 261 54.61 41.53 -24.69
CA ILE A 261 55.56 40.48 -25.08
C ILE A 261 55.88 40.57 -26.57
N ASP A 262 54.88 40.76 -27.43
CA ASP A 262 55.07 40.94 -28.87
C ASP A 262 55.92 42.19 -29.16
N GLU A 263 55.66 43.31 -28.49
CA GLU A 263 56.49 44.52 -28.60
C GLU A 263 57.92 44.29 -28.07
N MET A 264 58.10 43.53 -26.99
CA MET A 264 59.42 43.17 -26.48
C MET A 264 60.16 42.24 -27.43
N ILE A 265 59.48 41.24 -28.01
CA ILE A 265 60.03 40.35 -29.02
C ILE A 265 60.41 41.15 -30.26
N GLU A 266 59.55 42.05 -30.71
CA GLU A 266 59.81 42.91 -31.86
C GLU A 266 61.00 43.83 -31.61
N ASN A 267 61.11 44.42 -30.41
CA ASN A 267 62.29 45.21 -30.04
C ASN A 267 63.56 44.36 -29.95
N ILE A 268 63.53 43.13 -29.42
CA ILE A 268 64.70 42.25 -29.39
C ILE A 268 65.11 41.87 -30.83
N VAL A 269 64.15 41.43 -31.65
CA VAL A 269 64.39 40.98 -33.02
C VAL A 269 64.86 42.14 -33.92
N ASN A 270 64.19 43.29 -33.87
CA ASN A 270 64.46 44.41 -34.77
C ASN A 270 65.48 45.43 -34.23
N ARG A 271 65.71 45.54 -32.92
CA ARG A 271 66.71 46.48 -32.37
C ARG A 271 67.97 45.84 -31.81
N MET A 272 67.97 44.55 -31.45
CA MET A 272 69.20 43.84 -31.07
C MET A 272 69.76 42.94 -32.20
N GLY A 273 68.92 42.48 -33.13
CA GLY A 273 69.33 41.62 -34.25
C GLY A 273 70.11 42.29 -35.38
N ILE A 274 70.26 43.62 -35.38
CA ILE A 274 70.94 44.38 -36.47
C ILE A 274 72.43 44.62 -36.19
N VAL A 275 73.00 44.04 -35.13
CA VAL A 275 74.47 44.02 -34.93
C VAL A 275 75.06 42.77 -35.57
N GLY A 276 74.89 42.68 -36.88
CA GLY A 276 75.46 41.65 -37.75
C GLY A 276 75.34 42.14 -39.18
N ARG A 277 76.36 42.86 -39.64
CA ARG A 277 76.60 43.11 -41.07
C ARG A 277 76.78 41.79 -41.81
#